data_AF-A0A7C2QEL6-F1
#
_entry.id   AF-A0A7C2QEL6-F1
#
_cell.length_a   1.000
_cell.length_b   1.000
_cell.length_c   1.000
_cell.angle_alpha   90.00
_cell.angle_beta   90.00
_cell.angle_gamma   90.00
#
_symmetry.space_group_name_H-M   'P 1'
#
loop_
_entity.id
_entity.type
_entity.pdbx_description
1 polymer ?
#
loop_
_entity_poly.entity_id
_entity_poly.type
_entity_poly.pdbx_seq_one_letter_code
_entity_poly.pdbx_strand_id
1 'polypeptide(L)'
;MTDVRSNAKPVTIEDFRPRGSPAKVGPEAQYLLYPFQAQRQQNLPPAKGIPDVQFTLQVSLDPSLSKSQKQQVENTLKAWIAFGGVGARTRRGCGALTVTHEQGRWLPPADEEKRKQWFRQLLPAGEPPKPPRLAHLSGARIVLGAPKGSPKDVLHDLGSFWAAFRKGHVGSKAYTPMEGCRWSDYRKALLQFHKQHGNTISLAKPFLGLPIVYQSFKTAPYAPTIESAETGRMASPVILKPLALANGQVCPMCVVLWVPLPTSVRIKPPDQQVKLVPPPQDAVLNDLQVRHPLEAVVKAAQLRWKTQAFGIGGA
;
A
#
# COMPACT_ATOMS: atom_id res chain seq x y z
N MET A 1 -15.69 17.56 22.27
CA MET A 1 -15.03 18.68 21.57
C MET A 1 -13.69 18.16 21.08
N THR A 2 -13.43 18.14 19.78
CA THR A 2 -12.17 17.60 19.25
C THR A 2 -11.17 18.74 19.13
N ASP A 3 -10.25 18.83 20.08
CA ASP A 3 -9.13 19.78 19.99
C ASP A 3 -8.12 19.24 18.97
N VAL A 4 -8.26 19.67 17.72
CA VAL A 4 -7.27 19.42 16.66
C VAL A 4 -6.29 20.58 16.65
N ARG A 5 -4.99 20.30 16.87
CA ARG A 5 -3.95 21.31 16.91
C ARG A 5 -2.81 20.93 15.96
N SER A 6 -2.27 21.91 15.25
CA SER A 6 -0.97 21.82 14.57
C SER A 6 -0.33 23.20 14.57
N ASN A 7 0.93 23.26 14.99
CA ASN A 7 1.73 24.49 14.97
C ASN A 7 2.77 24.49 13.83
N ALA A 8 2.74 23.45 12.99
CA ALA A 8 3.77 23.23 11.99
C ALA A 8 3.40 23.86 10.64
N LYS A 9 4.41 24.32 9.90
CA LYS A 9 4.21 24.89 8.56
C LYS A 9 3.62 23.82 7.63
N PRO A 10 2.61 24.15 6.80
CA PRO A 10 2.09 23.23 5.80
C PRO A 10 3.21 22.73 4.87
N VAL A 11 3.15 21.45 4.52
CA VAL A 11 4.07 20.79 3.59
C VAL A 11 3.38 20.47 2.27
N THR A 12 4.15 20.23 1.24
CA THR A 12 3.70 19.81 -0.09
C THR A 12 4.54 18.62 -0.57
N ILE A 13 4.23 18.09 -1.75
CA ILE A 13 5.04 17.04 -2.38
C ILE A 13 6.52 17.45 -2.59
N GLU A 14 6.81 18.75 -2.66
CA GLU A 14 8.16 19.28 -2.87
C GLU A 14 9.06 19.08 -1.65
N ASP A 15 8.48 19.00 -0.45
CA ASP A 15 9.22 18.73 0.79
C ASP A 15 9.73 17.27 0.85
N PHE A 16 9.27 16.41 -0.06
CA PHE A 16 9.61 15.00 -0.15
C PHE A 16 10.41 14.66 -1.41
N ARG A 17 11.10 15.65 -1.99
CA ARG A 17 11.98 15.44 -3.15
C ARG A 17 12.96 14.30 -2.92
N PRO A 18 13.28 13.51 -3.96
CA PRO A 18 14.26 12.46 -3.87
C PRO A 18 15.60 12.99 -3.34
N ARG A 19 16.29 12.17 -2.54
CA ARG A 19 17.59 12.53 -1.94
C ARG A 19 18.76 12.60 -2.94
N GLY A 20 18.48 12.40 -4.22
CA GLY A 20 19.41 12.54 -5.34
C GLY A 20 18.66 12.86 -6.63
N SER A 21 19.38 12.94 -7.75
CA SER A 21 18.72 13.16 -9.04
C SER A 21 17.67 12.08 -9.31
N PRO A 22 16.42 12.43 -9.71
CA PRO A 22 15.39 11.46 -10.03
C PRO A 22 15.79 10.44 -11.09
N ALA A 23 16.72 10.79 -11.99
CA ALA A 23 17.26 9.86 -12.98
C ALA A 23 18.12 8.74 -12.34
N LYS A 24 18.74 9.01 -11.19
CA LYS A 24 19.60 8.07 -10.45
C LYS A 24 18.84 7.27 -9.40
N VAL A 25 18.02 7.93 -8.59
CA VAL A 25 17.37 7.31 -7.42
C VAL A 25 15.87 7.09 -7.60
N GLY A 26 15.29 7.64 -8.66
CA GLY A 26 13.85 7.63 -8.90
C GLY A 26 13.08 8.60 -8.00
N PRO A 27 11.74 8.47 -7.96
CA PRO A 27 10.86 9.42 -7.28
C PRO A 27 10.78 9.26 -5.75
N GLU A 28 11.31 8.17 -5.18
CA GLU A 28 11.20 7.85 -3.74
C GLU A 28 9.79 8.13 -3.17
N ALA A 29 9.67 8.93 -2.10
CA ALA A 29 8.41 9.29 -1.46
C ALA A 29 7.42 10.00 -2.41
N GLN A 30 7.89 10.78 -3.39
CA GLN A 30 7.00 11.46 -4.34
C GLN A 30 6.16 10.48 -5.17
N TYR A 31 6.59 9.22 -5.32
CA TYR A 31 5.78 8.20 -5.98
C TYR A 31 4.47 7.93 -5.23
N LEU A 32 4.52 7.90 -3.90
CA LEU A 32 3.36 7.68 -3.04
C LEU A 32 2.46 8.92 -2.99
N LEU A 33 3.07 10.10 -3.11
CA LEU A 33 2.44 11.42 -3.00
C LEU A 33 2.00 12.00 -4.35
N TYR A 34 2.30 11.36 -5.47
CA TYR A 34 2.01 11.81 -6.84
C TYR A 34 0.64 12.50 -7.02
N PRO A 35 -0.47 12.01 -6.43
CA PRO A 35 -1.80 12.62 -6.59
C PRO A 35 -1.95 14.02 -5.96
N PHE A 36 -1.00 14.43 -5.12
CA PHE A 36 -0.95 15.74 -4.49
C PHE A 36 -0.08 16.74 -5.26
N GLN A 37 0.50 16.34 -6.40
CA GLN A 37 1.24 17.26 -7.26
C GLN A 37 0.34 18.33 -7.89
N ALA A 38 0.95 19.40 -8.39
CA ALA A 38 0.25 20.44 -9.14
C ALA A 38 -0.48 19.85 -10.36
N GLN A 39 -1.72 20.26 -10.59
CA GLN A 39 -2.47 19.90 -11.79
C GLN A 39 -2.41 21.07 -12.76
N ARG A 40 -1.31 21.13 -13.53
CA ARG A 40 -1.00 22.26 -14.43
C ARG A 40 -2.12 22.54 -15.43
N GLN A 41 -2.75 21.50 -15.98
CA GLN A 41 -3.86 21.66 -16.93
C GLN A 41 -5.10 22.33 -16.30
N GLN A 42 -5.26 22.24 -14.98
CA GLN A 42 -6.36 22.84 -14.23
C GLN A 42 -5.92 24.08 -13.43
N ASN A 43 -4.67 24.53 -13.61
CA ASN A 43 -4.06 25.62 -12.82
C ASN A 43 -4.15 25.42 -11.30
N LEU A 44 -4.16 24.18 -10.82
CA LEU A 44 -4.19 23.88 -9.39
C LEU A 44 -2.77 23.70 -8.84
N PRO A 45 -2.39 24.40 -7.76
CA PRO A 45 -1.10 24.19 -7.10
C PRO A 45 -1.03 22.81 -6.42
N PRO A 46 0.16 22.37 -5.97
CA PRO A 46 0.27 21.15 -5.17
C PRO A 46 -0.63 21.23 -3.92
N ALA A 47 -1.27 20.12 -3.58
CA ALA A 47 -2.08 20.05 -2.37
C ALA A 47 -1.19 20.21 -1.13
N LYS A 48 -1.70 20.92 -0.13
CA LYS A 48 -1.02 21.12 1.15
C LYS A 48 -1.38 20.00 2.12
N GLY A 49 -0.37 19.45 2.80
CA GLY A 49 -0.50 18.59 3.97
C GLY A 49 -0.19 19.38 5.25
N ILE A 50 -0.85 19.01 6.34
CA ILE A 50 -0.59 19.59 7.66
C ILE A 50 0.24 18.56 8.44
N PRO A 51 1.52 18.84 8.73
CA PRO A 51 2.33 17.95 9.56
C PRO A 51 2.00 18.11 11.05
N ASP A 52 2.44 17.15 11.85
CA ASP A 52 2.37 17.16 13.31
C ASP A 52 0.98 17.48 13.88
N VAL A 53 -0.07 17.04 13.17
CA VAL A 53 -1.45 17.16 13.64
C VAL A 53 -1.64 16.27 14.86
N GLN A 54 -2.08 16.89 15.95
CA GLN A 54 -2.43 16.21 17.20
C GLN A 54 -3.92 16.37 17.48
N PHE A 55 -4.52 15.30 17.99
CA PHE A 55 -5.90 15.30 18.43
C PHE A 55 -6.08 14.28 19.55
N THR A 56 -7.11 14.49 20.38
CA THR A 56 -7.52 13.53 21.41
C THR A 56 -8.75 12.76 20.94
N LEU A 57 -8.66 11.43 20.93
CA LEU A 57 -9.81 10.56 20.72
C LEU A 57 -10.34 10.09 22.07
N GLN A 58 -11.58 10.43 22.40
CA GLN A 58 -12.28 9.92 23.57
C GLN A 58 -13.27 8.84 23.15
N VAL A 59 -13.20 7.68 23.80
CA VAL A 59 -14.10 6.55 23.55
C VAL A 59 -14.80 6.19 24.85
N SER A 60 -16.11 6.41 24.90
CA SER A 60 -16.96 6.00 26.01
C SER A 60 -17.63 4.68 25.67
N LEU A 61 -17.51 3.71 26.56
CA LEU A 61 -18.08 2.37 26.39
C LEU A 61 -19.25 2.20 27.34
N ASP A 62 -20.34 1.61 26.85
CA ASP A 62 -21.48 1.28 27.69
C ASP A 62 -21.05 0.34 28.83
N PRO A 63 -21.46 0.59 30.08
CA PRO A 63 -21.10 -0.24 31.23
C PRO A 63 -21.45 -1.72 31.03
N SER A 64 -22.53 -2.03 30.30
CA SER A 64 -23.03 -3.38 30.03
C SER A 64 -22.12 -4.22 29.13
N LEU A 65 -21.16 -3.60 28.42
CA LEU A 65 -20.24 -4.34 27.57
C LEU A 65 -19.36 -5.28 28.40
N SER A 66 -19.28 -6.53 27.92
CA SER A 66 -18.39 -7.54 28.49
C SER A 66 -16.91 -7.13 28.34
N LYS A 67 -16.03 -7.74 29.15
CA LYS A 67 -14.57 -7.54 29.04
C LYS A 67 -14.05 -7.83 27.63
N SER A 68 -14.58 -8.88 26.98
CA SER A 68 -14.20 -9.26 25.61
C SER A 68 -14.57 -8.17 24.59
N GLN A 69 -15.80 -7.63 24.67
CA GLN A 69 -16.22 -6.54 23.78
C GLN A 69 -15.40 -5.26 24.00
N LYS A 70 -15.08 -4.92 25.25
CA LYS A 70 -14.19 -3.78 25.56
C LYS A 70 -12.80 -3.99 24.96
N GLN A 71 -12.25 -5.20 25.07
CA GLN A 71 -10.97 -5.55 24.46
C GLN A 71 -11.00 -5.49 22.93
N GLN A 72 -12.11 -5.90 22.30
CA GLN A 72 -12.28 -5.79 20.84
C GLN A 72 -12.24 -4.33 20.38
N VAL A 73 -12.85 -3.40 21.12
CA VAL A 73 -12.75 -1.97 20.81
C VAL A 73 -11.30 -1.50 20.93
N GLU A 74 -10.61 -1.84 22.03
CA GLU A 74 -9.21 -1.47 22.21
C GLU A 74 -8.30 -2.03 21.09
N ASN A 75 -8.48 -3.30 20.73
CA ASN A 75 -7.74 -3.94 19.64
C ASN A 75 -8.05 -3.30 18.28
N THR A 76 -9.29 -2.87 18.05
CA THR A 76 -9.69 -2.13 16.84
C THR A 76 -8.96 -0.79 16.76
N LEU A 77 -8.85 -0.07 17.87
CA LEU A 77 -8.09 1.19 17.92
C LEU A 77 -6.60 0.96 17.68
N LYS A 78 -6.00 -0.08 18.29
CA LYS A 78 -4.62 -0.50 18.02
C LYS A 78 -4.40 -0.84 16.54
N ALA A 79 -5.33 -1.57 15.94
CA ALA A 79 -5.30 -1.90 14.51
C ALA A 79 -5.44 -0.64 13.63
N TRP A 80 -6.31 0.30 13.98
CA TRP A 80 -6.43 1.57 13.27
C TRP A 80 -5.14 2.41 13.36
N ILE A 81 -4.51 2.48 14.54
CA ILE A 81 -3.21 3.14 14.72
C ILE A 81 -2.15 2.48 13.84
N ALA A 82 -2.05 1.14 13.87
CA ALA A 82 -1.03 0.40 13.11
C ALA A 82 -1.26 0.43 11.60
N PHE A 83 -2.48 0.14 11.12
CA PHE A 83 -2.77 -0.10 9.70
C PHE A 83 -3.52 1.05 9.00
N GLY A 84 -4.28 1.83 9.76
CA GLY A 84 -5.15 2.90 9.26
C GLY A 84 -4.45 4.25 9.16
N GLY A 85 -5.16 5.31 9.52
CA GLY A 85 -4.68 6.69 9.47
C GLY A 85 -5.81 7.68 9.27
N VAL A 86 -5.46 8.96 9.19
CA VAL A 86 -6.41 10.06 8.98
C VAL A 86 -6.11 10.80 7.68
N GLY A 87 -7.15 11.14 6.92
CA GLY A 87 -7.03 11.91 5.68
C GLY A 87 -6.83 11.06 4.42
N ALA A 88 -6.28 11.67 3.38
CA ALA A 88 -6.12 11.03 2.08
C ALA A 88 -4.88 10.12 2.03
N ARG A 89 -4.93 9.08 1.18
CA ARG A 89 -3.78 8.18 0.89
C ARG A 89 -3.21 7.43 2.11
N THR A 90 -4.03 7.09 3.10
CA THR A 90 -3.61 6.34 4.31
C THR A 90 -2.90 5.01 4.03
N ARG A 91 -3.30 4.30 2.97
CA ARG A 91 -2.61 3.06 2.52
C ARG A 91 -1.24 3.27 1.86
N ARG A 92 -0.83 4.53 1.68
CA ARG A 92 0.45 4.93 1.07
C ARG A 92 1.26 5.82 2.03
N GLY A 93 1.06 5.64 3.33
CA GLY A 93 1.88 6.22 4.39
C GLY A 93 1.46 7.62 4.86
N CYS A 94 0.52 8.28 4.18
CA CYS A 94 -0.02 9.56 4.63
C CYS A 94 -0.91 9.39 5.86
N GLY A 95 -0.92 10.38 6.76
CA GLY A 95 -1.78 10.34 7.95
C GLY A 95 -1.49 9.17 8.89
N ALA A 96 -0.26 8.64 8.86
CA ALA A 96 0.18 7.63 9.80
C ALA A 96 0.12 8.19 11.23
N LEU A 97 -0.25 7.33 12.17
CA LEU A 97 -0.55 7.71 13.55
C LEU A 97 0.58 7.23 14.48
N THR A 98 0.80 8.01 15.52
CA THR A 98 1.54 7.63 16.72
C THR A 98 0.72 8.07 17.94
N VAL A 99 1.17 7.72 19.15
CA VAL A 99 0.56 8.20 20.39
C VAL A 99 1.57 8.98 21.22
N THR A 100 1.09 10.00 21.92
CA THR A 100 1.91 10.85 22.80
C THR A 100 1.98 10.34 24.24
N HIS A 101 1.04 9.49 24.64
CA HIS A 101 0.96 8.91 25.99
C HIS A 101 0.72 7.40 25.92
N GLU A 102 1.13 6.68 26.96
CA GLU A 102 0.96 5.23 27.09
C GLU A 102 1.45 4.44 25.86
N GLN A 103 2.60 4.82 25.28
CA GLN A 103 3.13 4.21 24.05
C GLN A 103 3.23 2.69 24.14
N GLY A 104 3.65 2.14 25.28
CA GLY A 104 3.73 0.68 25.51
C GLY A 104 2.38 -0.04 25.47
N ARG A 105 1.26 0.67 25.71
CA ARG A 105 -0.10 0.11 25.60
C ARG A 105 -0.57 0.09 24.14
N TRP A 106 -0.39 1.21 23.44
CA TRP A 106 -1.03 1.47 22.14
C TRP A 106 -0.17 1.15 20.92
N LEU A 107 1.16 1.14 21.06
CA LEU A 107 2.08 0.91 19.95
C LEU A 107 2.74 -0.46 20.04
N PRO A 108 3.09 -1.05 18.88
CA PRO A 108 3.84 -2.29 18.84
C PRO A 108 5.23 -2.16 19.50
N PRO A 109 5.71 -3.19 20.23
CA PRO A 109 7.05 -3.21 20.79
C PRO A 109 8.16 -3.15 19.73
N ALA A 110 9.34 -2.66 20.13
CA ALA A 110 10.51 -2.61 19.28
C ALA A 110 11.21 -3.97 19.11
N ASP A 111 11.08 -4.86 20.09
CA ASP A 111 11.55 -6.24 19.97
C ASP A 111 10.75 -6.99 18.89
N GLU A 112 11.43 -7.68 17.97
CA GLU A 112 10.81 -8.27 16.78
C GLU A 112 9.76 -9.34 17.13
N GLU A 113 10.06 -10.26 18.03
CA GLU A 113 9.17 -11.36 18.37
C GLU A 113 7.96 -10.88 19.17
N LYS A 114 8.18 -10.00 20.17
CA LYS A 114 7.08 -9.34 20.88
C LYS A 114 6.21 -8.52 19.95
N ARG A 115 6.80 -7.91 18.91
CA ARG A 115 6.04 -7.17 17.88
C ARG A 115 5.14 -8.07 17.06
N LYS A 116 5.66 -9.22 16.59
CA LYS A 116 4.85 -10.22 15.87
C LYS A 116 3.70 -10.72 16.75
N GLN A 117 3.98 -10.98 18.02
CA GLN A 117 2.95 -11.39 18.98
C GLN A 117 1.87 -10.31 19.19
N TRP A 118 2.28 -9.05 19.35
CA TRP A 118 1.35 -7.92 19.48
C TRP A 118 0.37 -7.85 18.30
N PHE A 119 0.87 -8.03 17.07
CA PHE A 119 0.02 -8.05 15.87
C PHE A 119 -0.95 -9.23 15.84
N ARG A 120 -0.52 -10.43 16.27
CA ARG A 120 -1.40 -11.61 16.36
C ARG A 120 -2.51 -11.43 17.39
N GLN A 121 -2.24 -10.72 18.49
CA GLN A 121 -3.21 -10.44 19.55
C GLN A 121 -4.28 -9.40 19.17
N LEU A 122 -4.12 -8.66 18.07
CA LEU A 122 -5.13 -7.72 17.60
C LEU A 122 -6.42 -8.41 17.14
N LEU A 123 -6.32 -9.67 16.71
CA LEU A 123 -7.43 -10.38 16.11
C LEU A 123 -8.03 -11.37 17.11
N PRO A 124 -9.36 -11.54 17.12
CA PRO A 124 -9.97 -12.65 17.83
C PRO A 124 -9.49 -13.99 17.22
N ALA A 125 -9.53 -15.04 18.02
CA ALA A 125 -9.27 -16.39 17.53
C ALA A 125 -10.28 -16.78 16.45
N GLY A 126 -9.82 -17.44 15.39
CA GLY A 126 -10.65 -17.91 14.28
C GLY A 126 -9.95 -17.86 12.94
N GLU A 127 -10.42 -18.67 12.00
CA GLU A 127 -9.94 -18.64 10.62
C GLU A 127 -10.55 -17.47 9.84
N PRO A 128 -9.79 -16.86 8.91
CA PRO A 128 -10.36 -15.92 7.96
C PRO A 128 -11.36 -16.61 7.03
N PRO A 129 -12.41 -15.92 6.57
CA PRO A 129 -13.37 -16.47 5.62
C PRO A 129 -12.68 -16.82 4.29
N LYS A 130 -13.02 -17.98 3.72
CA LYS A 130 -12.51 -18.47 2.44
C LYS A 130 -13.70 -18.79 1.50
N PRO A 131 -13.89 -18.07 0.37
CA PRO A 131 -13.17 -16.87 -0.05
C PRO A 131 -13.57 -15.62 0.76
N PRO A 132 -12.72 -14.58 0.82
CA PRO A 132 -13.06 -13.32 1.45
C PRO A 132 -14.11 -12.55 0.64
N ARG A 133 -15.09 -11.97 1.34
CA ARG A 133 -16.09 -11.07 0.72
C ARG A 133 -15.72 -9.59 0.86
N LEU A 134 -14.90 -9.27 1.86
CA LEU A 134 -14.41 -7.92 2.15
C LEU A 134 -12.94 -8.00 2.56
N ALA A 135 -12.30 -6.85 2.78
CA ALA A 135 -10.91 -6.82 3.19
C ALA A 135 -10.76 -7.20 4.67
N HIS A 136 -9.98 -8.23 4.96
CA HIS A 136 -9.70 -8.71 6.31
C HIS A 136 -8.24 -8.51 6.69
N LEU A 137 -8.03 -8.17 7.96
CA LEU A 137 -6.71 -8.29 8.60
C LEU A 137 -6.40 -9.76 8.91
N SER A 138 -7.39 -10.58 9.29
CA SER A 138 -7.20 -12.03 9.41
C SER A 138 -6.81 -12.61 8.04
N GLY A 139 -5.74 -13.39 8.00
CA GLY A 139 -5.10 -13.89 6.79
C GLY A 139 -4.16 -12.89 6.10
N ALA A 140 -3.98 -11.67 6.62
CA ALA A 140 -3.05 -10.72 6.03
C ALA A 140 -1.60 -11.14 6.27
N ARG A 141 -0.73 -10.81 5.32
CA ARG A 141 0.72 -11.04 5.40
C ARG A 141 1.45 -9.73 5.63
N ILE A 142 2.27 -9.67 6.67
CA ILE A 142 3.00 -8.47 7.09
C ILE A 142 4.49 -8.69 6.88
N VAL A 143 5.16 -7.71 6.30
CA VAL A 143 6.64 -7.60 6.25
C VAL A 143 7.04 -6.27 6.89
N LEU A 144 7.99 -6.32 7.82
CA LEU A 144 8.51 -5.15 8.52
C LEU A 144 9.99 -5.00 8.20
N GLY A 145 10.46 -3.78 7.94
CA GLY A 145 11.89 -3.50 7.93
C GLY A 145 12.44 -3.16 9.30
N ALA A 146 13.77 -3.00 9.36
CA ALA A 146 14.43 -2.57 10.57
C ALA A 146 13.89 -1.20 11.06
N PRO A 147 13.77 -0.99 12.38
CA PRO A 147 13.48 0.32 12.94
C PRO A 147 14.49 1.38 12.49
N LYS A 148 13.99 2.57 12.21
CA LYS A 148 14.72 3.79 11.81
C LYS A 148 14.29 4.94 12.72
N GLY A 149 15.05 6.04 12.74
CA GLY A 149 14.73 7.21 13.57
C GLY A 149 13.72 8.19 12.93
N SER A 150 13.65 8.26 11.60
CA SER A 150 12.90 9.31 10.90
C SER A 150 11.71 8.75 10.12
N PRO A 151 10.46 9.21 10.40
CA PRO A 151 9.29 8.85 9.59
C PRO A 151 9.44 9.21 8.11
N LYS A 152 10.13 10.32 7.82
CA LYS A 152 10.40 10.79 6.46
C LYS A 152 11.30 9.80 5.71
N ASP A 153 12.39 9.33 6.33
CA ASP A 153 13.29 8.35 5.72
C ASP A 153 12.59 7.01 5.48
N VAL A 154 11.70 6.61 6.38
CA VAL A 154 10.84 5.43 6.20
C VAL A 154 9.90 5.62 5.00
N LEU A 155 9.31 6.81 4.82
CA LEU A 155 8.46 7.11 3.67
C LEU A 155 9.25 7.11 2.35
N HIS A 156 10.48 7.63 2.33
CA HIS A 156 11.37 7.53 1.16
C HIS A 156 11.65 6.07 0.81
N ASP A 157 11.98 5.23 1.79
CA ASP A 157 12.24 3.80 1.56
C ASP A 157 11.01 3.05 1.02
N LEU A 158 9.83 3.30 1.60
CA LEU A 158 8.55 2.74 1.12
C LEU A 158 8.25 3.20 -0.31
N GLY A 159 8.51 4.47 -0.62
CA GLY A 159 8.29 5.02 -1.95
C GLY A 159 9.23 4.42 -3.00
N SER A 160 10.52 4.30 -2.66
CA SER A 160 11.52 3.63 -3.52
C SER A 160 11.16 2.17 -3.77
N PHE A 161 10.78 1.43 -2.72
CA PHE A 161 10.30 0.05 -2.84
C PHE A 161 9.10 -0.03 -3.79
N TRP A 162 8.07 0.80 -3.58
CA TRP A 162 6.85 0.72 -4.35
C TRP A 162 7.05 1.15 -5.81
N ALA A 163 7.87 2.16 -6.06
CA ALA A 163 8.23 2.60 -7.40
C ALA A 163 8.97 1.49 -8.17
N ALA A 164 9.94 0.84 -7.52
CA ALA A 164 10.68 -0.29 -8.09
C ALA A 164 9.76 -1.47 -8.39
N PHE A 165 8.94 -1.88 -7.43
CA PHE A 165 7.98 -2.96 -7.59
C PHE A 165 6.96 -2.68 -8.71
N ARG A 166 6.40 -1.47 -8.77
CA ARG A 166 5.42 -1.09 -9.81
C ARG A 166 6.02 -1.03 -11.22
N LYS A 167 7.34 -0.86 -11.33
CA LYS A 167 8.10 -1.00 -12.59
C LYS A 167 8.59 -2.43 -12.84
N GLY A 168 8.51 -3.34 -11.86
CA GLY A 168 8.99 -4.72 -11.99
C GLY A 168 10.50 -4.87 -11.84
N HIS A 169 11.17 -3.90 -11.21
CA HIS A 169 12.61 -3.91 -10.94
C HIS A 169 12.85 -4.45 -9.52
N VAL A 170 12.54 -5.74 -9.35
CA VAL A 170 12.66 -6.48 -8.09
C VAL A 170 13.22 -7.87 -8.38
N GLY A 171 13.65 -8.58 -7.33
CA GLY A 171 14.33 -9.87 -7.48
C GLY A 171 15.77 -9.67 -7.94
N SER A 172 16.15 -10.33 -9.03
CA SER A 172 17.50 -10.28 -9.59
C SER A 172 17.87 -8.95 -10.26
N LYS A 173 16.90 -8.05 -10.46
CA LYS A 173 17.11 -6.77 -11.13
C LYS A 173 17.07 -5.59 -10.17
N ALA A 174 18.16 -4.82 -10.19
CA ALA A 174 18.24 -3.55 -9.47
C ALA A 174 17.29 -2.51 -10.06
N TYR A 175 16.89 -1.54 -9.22
CA TYR A 175 16.03 -0.46 -9.65
C TYR A 175 16.76 0.55 -10.54
N THR A 176 16.42 0.57 -11.83
CA THR A 176 16.86 1.61 -12.77
C THR A 176 15.71 2.59 -13.05
N PRO A 177 15.76 3.86 -12.59
CA PRO A 177 14.63 4.77 -12.75
C PRO A 177 14.22 5.05 -14.20
N MET A 178 15.19 5.12 -15.11
CA MET A 178 14.95 5.43 -16.52
C MET A 178 14.56 4.21 -17.37
N GLU A 179 14.72 3.01 -16.84
CA GLU A 179 14.34 1.79 -17.54
C GLU A 179 12.82 1.60 -17.51
N GLY A 180 12.29 1.05 -18.61
CA GLY A 180 10.87 0.82 -18.80
C GLY A 180 10.31 -0.29 -17.89
N CYS A 181 8.99 -0.36 -17.80
CA CYS A 181 8.30 -1.37 -16.98
C CYS A 181 8.58 -2.80 -17.48
N ARG A 182 8.93 -3.72 -16.55
CA ARG A 182 9.17 -5.15 -16.80
C ARG A 182 7.94 -6.04 -16.70
N TRP A 183 6.88 -5.60 -16.01
CA TRP A 183 5.59 -6.29 -16.03
C TRP A 183 5.08 -6.44 -17.46
N SER A 184 4.55 -7.62 -17.79
CA SER A 184 4.03 -7.94 -19.12
C SER A 184 2.78 -7.15 -19.51
N ASP A 185 2.12 -6.51 -18.53
CA ASP A 185 0.85 -5.80 -18.68
C ASP A 185 0.76 -4.97 -19.96
N TYR A 186 1.72 -4.07 -20.19
CA TYR A 186 1.63 -3.18 -21.34
C TYR A 186 2.06 -3.86 -22.63
N ARG A 187 3.33 -4.29 -22.69
CA ARG A 187 3.97 -4.71 -23.94
C ARG A 187 3.42 -6.02 -24.49
N LYS A 188 2.99 -6.96 -23.63
CA LYS A 188 2.49 -8.27 -24.05
C LYS A 188 0.97 -8.35 -24.04
N ALA A 189 0.31 -7.83 -23.00
CA ALA A 189 -1.14 -7.99 -22.87
C ALA A 189 -1.93 -6.84 -23.51
N LEU A 190 -1.71 -5.59 -23.09
CA LEU A 190 -2.53 -4.46 -23.55
C LEU A 190 -2.32 -4.13 -25.03
N LEU A 191 -1.10 -4.19 -25.55
CA LEU A 191 -0.85 -3.97 -26.99
C LEU A 191 -1.48 -5.06 -27.87
N GLN A 192 -1.52 -6.31 -27.40
CA GLN A 192 -2.19 -7.39 -28.11
C GLN A 192 -3.72 -7.21 -28.03
N PHE A 193 -4.23 -6.87 -26.85
CA PHE A 193 -5.64 -6.59 -26.65
C PHE A 193 -6.15 -5.44 -27.53
N HIS A 194 -5.35 -4.39 -27.71
CA HIS A 194 -5.70 -3.28 -28.61
C HIS A 194 -5.91 -3.72 -30.07
N LYS A 195 -5.24 -4.80 -30.51
CA LYS A 195 -5.36 -5.33 -31.87
C LYS A 195 -6.49 -6.36 -32.02
N GLN A 196 -6.74 -7.16 -30.98
CA GLN A 196 -7.56 -8.37 -31.08
C GLN A 196 -8.85 -8.33 -30.26
N HIS A 197 -8.97 -7.43 -29.27
CA HIS A 197 -10.16 -7.24 -28.44
C HIS A 197 -10.73 -8.52 -27.79
N GLY A 198 -9.87 -9.43 -27.35
CA GLY A 198 -10.28 -10.69 -26.74
C GLY A 198 -11.05 -10.55 -25.41
N ASN A 199 -11.82 -11.58 -25.05
CA ASN A 199 -12.68 -11.53 -23.86
C ASN A 199 -11.96 -11.81 -22.53
N THR A 200 -10.66 -12.13 -22.57
CA THR A 200 -9.82 -12.39 -21.40
C THR A 200 -8.50 -11.64 -21.53
N ILE A 201 -8.01 -11.07 -20.42
CA ILE A 201 -6.72 -10.38 -20.37
C ILE A 201 -5.91 -10.82 -19.14
N SER A 202 -4.61 -10.97 -19.34
CA SER A 202 -3.64 -11.33 -18.31
C SER A 202 -2.87 -10.10 -17.84
N LEU A 203 -3.14 -9.59 -16.64
CA LEU A 203 -2.50 -8.37 -16.11
C LEU A 203 -2.13 -8.53 -14.63
N ALA A 204 -0.98 -8.00 -14.22
CA ALA A 204 -0.55 -8.01 -12.83
C ALA A 204 -1.08 -6.82 -12.03
N LYS A 205 -1.03 -5.61 -12.60
CA LYS A 205 -1.29 -4.38 -11.83
C LYS A 205 -2.72 -4.19 -11.31
N PRO A 206 -3.80 -4.67 -11.97
CA PRO A 206 -5.16 -4.57 -11.45
C PRO A 206 -5.35 -5.23 -10.07
N PHE A 207 -4.63 -6.31 -9.78
CA PHE A 207 -4.64 -6.97 -8.47
C PHE A 207 -4.07 -6.08 -7.35
N LEU A 208 -3.35 -5.00 -7.69
CA LEU A 208 -2.76 -4.07 -6.75
C LEU A 208 -3.65 -2.85 -6.47
N GLY A 209 -4.88 -2.86 -7.00
CA GLY A 209 -5.87 -1.78 -6.90
C GLY A 209 -6.17 -1.13 -8.25
N LEU A 210 -7.34 -0.49 -8.32
CA LEU A 210 -7.89 0.14 -9.52
C LEU A 210 -8.45 1.54 -9.17
N PRO A 211 -8.49 2.50 -10.12
CA PRO A 211 -8.13 2.36 -11.53
C PRO A 211 -6.62 2.42 -11.81
N ILE A 212 -6.19 1.91 -12.97
CA ILE A 212 -4.85 2.09 -13.53
C ILE A 212 -4.95 2.89 -14.82
N VAL A 213 -4.33 4.08 -14.85
CA VAL A 213 -4.24 4.92 -16.04
C VAL A 213 -2.87 4.74 -16.67
N TYR A 214 -2.82 4.27 -17.93
CA TYR A 214 -1.60 4.23 -18.72
C TYR A 214 -1.43 5.58 -19.43
N GLN A 215 -0.28 6.21 -19.23
CA GLN A 215 0.00 7.52 -19.79
C GLN A 215 0.15 7.46 -21.31
N SER A 216 -0.43 8.43 -22.00
CA SER A 216 -0.18 8.65 -23.42
C SER A 216 1.20 9.26 -23.61
N PHE A 217 2.03 8.60 -24.41
CA PHE A 217 3.33 9.09 -24.85
C PHE A 217 3.33 9.13 -26.37
N LYS A 218 4.15 10.00 -26.98
CA LYS A 218 4.28 10.08 -28.45
C LYS A 218 4.57 8.73 -29.11
N THR A 219 5.28 7.85 -28.41
CA THR A 219 5.68 6.51 -28.88
C THR A 219 4.80 5.38 -28.34
N ALA A 220 3.72 5.69 -27.60
CA ALA A 220 2.82 4.70 -27.03
C ALA A 220 1.56 4.60 -27.92
N PRO A 221 1.43 3.54 -28.74
CA PRO A 221 0.31 3.43 -29.69
C PRO A 221 -1.05 3.21 -29.00
N TYR A 222 -1.04 2.97 -27.69
CA TYR A 222 -2.23 2.66 -26.91
C TYR A 222 -2.07 3.15 -25.47
N ALA A 223 -3.06 3.87 -24.94
CA ALA A 223 -3.01 4.47 -23.60
C ALA A 223 -4.34 4.23 -22.85
N PRO A 224 -4.60 2.99 -22.41
CA PRO A 224 -5.86 2.65 -21.77
C PRO A 224 -5.92 3.06 -20.30
N THR A 225 -7.14 3.23 -19.82
CA THR A 225 -7.51 3.18 -18.40
C THR A 225 -8.14 1.83 -18.11
N ILE A 226 -7.77 1.24 -16.97
CA ILE A 226 -8.30 -0.04 -16.50
C ILE A 226 -9.04 0.22 -15.19
N GLU A 227 -10.30 -0.17 -15.15
CA GLU A 227 -11.22 0.08 -14.05
C GLU A 227 -11.80 -1.24 -13.52
N SER A 228 -12.33 -1.22 -12.30
CA SER A 228 -13.16 -2.32 -11.81
C SER A 228 -14.41 -2.43 -12.69
N ALA A 229 -14.74 -3.63 -13.17
CA ALA A 229 -15.92 -3.79 -14.01
C ALA A 229 -17.24 -3.50 -13.27
N GLU A 230 -17.28 -3.78 -11.96
CA GLU A 230 -18.47 -3.65 -11.13
C GLU A 230 -18.67 -2.23 -10.60
N THR A 231 -17.58 -1.61 -10.13
CA THR A 231 -17.64 -0.38 -9.31
C THR A 231 -16.82 0.77 -9.88
N GLY A 232 -16.10 0.56 -10.99
CA GLY A 232 -15.10 1.49 -11.54
C GLY A 232 -13.80 1.59 -10.73
N ARG A 233 -13.85 1.36 -9.40
CA ARG A 233 -12.72 1.51 -8.49
C ARG A 233 -12.57 0.30 -7.57
N MET A 234 -11.32 -0.08 -7.32
CA MET A 234 -11.01 -1.10 -6.32
C MET A 234 -9.90 -0.63 -5.40
N ALA A 235 -10.16 -0.74 -4.11
CA ALA A 235 -9.26 -0.37 -3.07
C ALA A 235 -7.98 -1.25 -3.16
N SER A 236 -6.77 -0.67 -3.10
CA SER A 236 -5.52 -1.46 -3.08
C SER A 236 -5.46 -2.41 -1.87
N PRO A 237 -5.20 -3.71 -2.05
CA PRO A 237 -4.99 -4.64 -0.93
C PRO A 237 -3.64 -4.45 -0.22
N VAL A 238 -2.77 -3.58 -0.75
CA VAL A 238 -1.45 -3.33 -0.19
C VAL A 238 -1.46 -2.05 0.63
N ILE A 239 -1.06 -2.16 1.90
CA ILE A 239 -0.79 -1.04 2.80
C ILE A 239 0.72 -0.86 2.89
N LEU A 240 1.20 0.34 2.60
CA LEU A 240 2.57 0.77 2.85
C LEU A 240 2.52 1.89 3.88
N LYS A 241 3.22 1.72 5.00
CA LYS A 241 3.09 2.66 6.11
C LYS A 241 4.35 2.76 6.97
N PRO A 242 4.76 3.98 7.37
CA PRO A 242 5.65 4.17 8.50
C PRO A 242 4.93 3.75 9.79
N LEU A 243 5.39 2.70 10.45
CA LEU A 243 4.83 2.18 11.69
C LEU A 243 5.63 2.71 12.88
N ALA A 244 4.99 3.50 13.73
CA ALA A 244 5.57 3.93 15.00
C ALA A 244 5.64 2.76 16.00
N LEU A 245 6.75 2.68 16.72
CA LEU A 245 7.01 1.67 17.75
C LEU A 245 6.99 2.32 19.14
N ALA A 246 6.76 1.50 20.16
CA ALA A 246 6.64 1.97 21.54
C ALA A 246 7.90 2.64 22.12
N ASN A 247 9.07 2.47 21.48
CA ASN A 247 10.32 3.13 21.88
C ASN A 247 10.60 4.42 21.09
N GLY A 248 9.63 4.92 20.32
CA GLY A 248 9.77 6.13 19.50
C GLY A 248 10.43 5.91 18.13
N GLN A 249 10.97 4.71 17.84
CA GLN A 249 11.47 4.40 16.50
C GLN A 249 10.31 4.15 15.52
N VAL A 250 10.62 4.21 14.23
CA VAL A 250 9.65 3.98 13.15
C VAL A 250 10.22 2.97 12.15
N CYS A 251 9.45 1.96 11.78
CA CYS A 251 9.88 0.99 10.76
C CYS A 251 8.99 1.04 9.51
N PRO A 252 9.52 0.71 8.32
CA PRO A 252 8.67 0.52 7.14
C PRO A 252 7.85 -0.75 7.30
N MET A 253 6.57 -0.67 6.99
CA MET A 253 5.65 -1.80 6.98
C MET A 253 5.01 -1.96 5.61
N CYS A 254 5.00 -3.20 5.10
CA CYS A 254 4.17 -3.62 3.98
C CYS A 254 3.18 -4.68 4.47
N VAL A 255 1.89 -4.46 4.22
CA VAL A 255 0.83 -5.43 4.50
C VAL A 255 0.11 -5.77 3.22
N VAL A 256 -0.10 -7.06 2.98
CA VAL A 256 -0.99 -7.57 1.94
C VAL A 256 -2.21 -8.15 2.63
N LEU A 257 -3.34 -7.47 2.48
CA LEU A 257 -4.62 -7.86 3.09
C LEU A 257 -5.21 -9.10 2.42
N TRP A 258 -6.01 -9.85 3.18
CA TRP A 258 -6.86 -10.89 2.64
C TRP A 258 -8.12 -10.26 2.04
N VAL A 259 -8.26 -10.27 0.71
CA VAL A 259 -9.30 -9.51 0.00
C VAL A 259 -9.96 -10.35 -1.11
N PRO A 260 -11.21 -10.04 -1.50
CA PRO A 260 -11.74 -10.51 -2.77
C PRO A 260 -10.86 -10.00 -3.93
N LEU A 261 -10.51 -10.89 -4.85
CA LEU A 261 -9.71 -10.55 -6.02
C LEU A 261 -10.61 -10.10 -7.18
N PRO A 262 -10.19 -9.11 -7.98
CA PRO A 262 -10.91 -8.76 -9.20
C PRO A 262 -10.88 -9.93 -10.19
N THR A 263 -12.06 -10.33 -10.66
CA THR A 263 -12.22 -11.40 -11.68
C THR A 263 -12.48 -10.84 -13.08
N SER A 264 -12.83 -9.54 -13.17
CA SER A 264 -13.02 -8.83 -14.43
C SER A 264 -12.63 -7.35 -14.30
N VAL A 265 -12.30 -6.73 -15.42
CA VAL A 265 -11.96 -5.31 -15.53
C VAL A 265 -12.65 -4.69 -16.73
N ARG A 266 -12.86 -3.38 -16.67
CA ARG A 266 -13.27 -2.57 -17.82
C ARG A 266 -12.05 -1.83 -18.34
N ILE A 267 -11.71 -2.04 -19.60
CA ILE A 267 -10.62 -1.33 -20.28
C ILE A 267 -11.26 -0.17 -21.05
N LYS A 268 -10.58 0.98 -21.16
CA LYS A 268 -11.03 2.16 -21.91
C LYS A 268 -9.85 2.90 -22.55
N PRO A 269 -9.74 3.07 -23.88
CA PRO A 269 -10.56 2.49 -24.95
C PRO A 269 -10.12 1.04 -25.33
N PRO A 270 -10.91 0.26 -26.09
CA PRO A 270 -12.36 0.44 -26.23
C PRO A 270 -13.03 0.23 -24.88
N ASP A 271 -14.23 0.78 -24.67
CA ASP A 271 -14.98 0.55 -23.41
C ASP A 271 -15.51 -0.88 -23.36
N GLN A 272 -14.66 -1.82 -22.92
CA GLN A 272 -14.93 -3.26 -22.96
C GLN A 272 -14.65 -3.89 -21.60
N GLN A 273 -15.63 -4.67 -21.12
CA GLN A 273 -15.45 -5.54 -19.97
C GLN A 273 -14.81 -6.85 -20.41
N VAL A 274 -13.76 -7.27 -19.70
CA VAL A 274 -13.02 -8.50 -19.98
C VAL A 274 -12.74 -9.28 -18.70
N LYS A 275 -12.65 -10.60 -18.82
CA LYS A 275 -12.20 -11.47 -17.74
C LYS A 275 -10.74 -11.15 -17.41
N LEU A 276 -10.44 -10.93 -16.14
CA LEU A 276 -9.09 -10.69 -15.66
C LEU A 276 -8.53 -11.99 -15.10
N VAL A 277 -7.31 -12.33 -15.50
CA VAL A 277 -6.54 -13.41 -14.88
C VAL A 277 -5.12 -12.93 -14.51
N PRO A 278 -4.49 -13.50 -13.47
CA PRO A 278 -3.07 -13.30 -13.24
C PRO A 278 -2.25 -13.77 -14.45
N PRO A 279 -1.14 -13.10 -14.80
CA PRO A 279 -0.34 -13.53 -15.94
C PRO A 279 0.36 -14.86 -15.62
N PRO A 280 0.17 -15.92 -16.43
CA PRO A 280 0.72 -17.24 -16.15
C PRO A 280 2.25 -17.29 -16.33
N GLN A 281 2.80 -16.41 -17.16
CA GLN A 281 4.22 -16.30 -17.45
C GLN A 281 4.62 -14.81 -17.48
N ASP A 282 5.06 -14.31 -16.34
CA ASP A 282 5.57 -12.95 -16.20
C ASP A 282 7.00 -12.98 -15.65
N ALA A 283 7.89 -12.16 -16.21
CA ALA A 283 9.29 -12.15 -15.83
C ALA A 283 9.50 -11.80 -14.35
N VAL A 284 8.68 -10.89 -13.80
CA VAL A 284 8.75 -10.49 -12.39
C VAL A 284 8.26 -11.62 -11.48
N LEU A 285 7.18 -12.31 -11.86
CA LEU A 285 6.66 -13.46 -11.10
C LEU A 285 7.68 -14.61 -11.09
N ASN A 286 8.30 -14.90 -12.24
CA ASN A 286 9.33 -15.92 -12.38
C ASN A 286 10.60 -15.57 -11.58
N ASP A 287 11.09 -14.32 -11.68
CA ASP A 287 12.26 -13.83 -10.93
C ASP A 287 12.05 -13.95 -9.40
N LEU A 288 10.81 -13.80 -8.94
CA LEU A 288 10.44 -13.92 -7.52
C LEU A 288 9.97 -15.33 -7.12
N GLN A 289 9.85 -16.26 -8.06
CA GLN A 289 9.37 -17.63 -7.85
C GLN A 289 7.98 -17.70 -7.18
N VAL A 290 7.05 -16.88 -7.66
CA VAL A 290 5.68 -16.79 -7.16
C VAL A 290 4.68 -16.86 -8.31
N ARG A 291 3.41 -17.13 -8.01
CA ARG A 291 2.36 -17.31 -9.04
C ARG A 291 1.37 -16.15 -9.10
N HIS A 292 1.35 -15.29 -8.08
CA HIS A 292 0.38 -14.21 -7.99
C HIS A 292 1.03 -12.84 -7.72
N PRO A 293 0.53 -11.73 -8.32
CA PRO A 293 1.05 -10.39 -8.06
C PRO A 293 1.06 -9.97 -6.58
N LEU A 294 0.10 -10.44 -5.77
CA LEU A 294 0.10 -10.18 -4.33
C LEU A 294 1.18 -10.94 -3.56
N GLU A 295 1.48 -12.18 -3.97
CA GLU A 295 2.63 -12.92 -3.41
C GLU A 295 3.94 -12.23 -3.80
N ALA A 296 4.02 -11.70 -5.02
CA ALA A 296 5.16 -10.93 -5.50
C ALA A 296 5.43 -9.69 -4.63
N VAL A 297 4.39 -8.99 -4.15
CA VAL A 297 4.55 -7.87 -3.21
C VAL A 297 5.23 -8.35 -1.93
N VAL A 298 4.74 -9.44 -1.33
CA VAL A 298 5.30 -10.00 -0.09
C VAL A 298 6.76 -10.39 -0.31
N LYS A 299 7.05 -11.18 -1.35
CA LYS A 299 8.40 -11.66 -1.64
C LYS A 299 9.36 -10.51 -1.92
N ALA A 300 8.94 -9.51 -2.69
CA ALA A 300 9.76 -8.32 -2.97
C ALA A 300 10.04 -7.50 -1.70
N ALA A 301 9.06 -7.37 -0.80
CA ALA A 301 9.26 -6.71 0.50
C ALA A 301 10.25 -7.50 1.39
N GLN A 302 10.13 -8.83 1.43
CA GLN A 302 11.07 -9.70 2.16
C GLN A 302 12.50 -9.52 1.66
N LEU A 303 12.70 -9.47 0.33
CA LEU A 303 14.01 -9.23 -0.26
C LEU A 303 14.53 -7.82 0.03
N ARG A 304 13.66 -6.80 -0.04
CA ARG A 304 14.03 -5.40 0.19
C ARG A 304 14.51 -5.16 1.62
N TRP A 305 13.83 -5.75 2.59
CA TRP A 305 14.10 -5.50 4.01
C TRP A 305 14.84 -6.63 4.71
N LYS A 306 15.12 -7.74 4.02
CA LYS A 306 15.80 -8.93 4.56
C LYS A 306 15.09 -9.51 5.78
N THR A 307 13.76 -9.46 5.78
CA THR A 307 12.91 -9.97 6.86
C THR A 307 11.89 -10.96 6.32
N GLN A 308 11.46 -11.89 7.16
CA GLN A 308 10.43 -12.84 6.79
C GLN A 308 9.04 -12.25 6.99
N ALA A 309 8.12 -12.59 6.08
CA ALA A 309 6.73 -12.24 6.25
C ALA A 309 6.12 -13.11 7.36
N PHE A 310 5.19 -12.55 8.12
CA PHE A 310 4.37 -13.31 9.08
C PHE A 310 2.88 -13.06 8.84
N GLY A 311 2.06 -14.06 9.14
CA GLY A 311 0.61 -13.97 9.08
C GLY A 311 0.01 -13.43 10.38
N ILE A 312 -1.16 -12.79 10.26
CA ILE A 312 -2.02 -12.43 11.39
C ILE A 312 -3.40 -13.03 11.18
N GLY A 313 -3.89 -13.83 12.15
CA GLY A 313 -5.18 -14.54 12.04
C GLY A 313 -5.14 -15.72 11.07
N GLY A 314 -5.53 -16.90 11.55
CA GLY A 314 -5.26 -18.20 10.92
C GLY A 314 -4.11 -18.94 11.63
N ALA A 315 -4.28 -20.25 11.84
CA ALA A 315 -3.27 -21.14 12.42
C ALA A 315 -2.01 -21.20 11.55
#